data_AF-A0A7S0VRX0-F1
#
_entry.id   AF-A0A7S0VRX0-F1
#
_cell.length_a   1.000
_cell.length_b   1.000
_cell.length_c   1.000
_cell.angle_alpha   90.00
_cell.angle_beta   90.00
_cell.angle_gamma   90.00
#
_symmetry.space_group_name_H-M   'P 1'
#
loop_
_entity.id
_entity.type
_entity.pdbx_description
1 polymer ?
#
loop_
_entity_poly.entity_id
_entity_poly.type
_entity_poly.pdbx_seq_one_letter_code
_entity_poly.pdbx_strand_id
1 'polypeptide(L)'
;VGGLCRGLLEAGAPGVYFFSLNLEKSASELVASIPQFHTPTEKGPPPLPFPRARGEETVRPIFWASNPLTYLCKQHGGSAVMYTSHSLVGRRLGSQAERRYMWGESPTTEEDVYDVFDRFVRGRVPRLPWCDKIEGETLESGLLKPLCAINHQGFLTINSQPALNGVPSTHPSYGWGPPDGLVYQKAYLEFFCSDFNLQRLQAAMGAHPSLSLLAHRADGSSRHSLASGKVPSEHERVVTAVTWGVFEGRDVLQPTVVDSVAFNVWKDEAFAMWRTAWASIYPEGSTSKALVESIHDTFWHVCIVDNDYVGGDIFRIFSQILNLNPMEGSPVIRPERQPGAGAIAADGGDKNTRMAVVD
;
A
#
# COMPACT_ATOMS: atom_id res chain seq x y z
N VAL A 1 17.11 -33.14 21.33
CA VAL A 1 16.57 -31.88 21.93
C VAL A 1 15.04 -31.88 21.93
N GLY A 2 14.34 -32.04 20.80
CA GLY A 2 12.87 -32.06 20.78
C GLY A 2 12.24 -33.05 21.77
N GLY A 3 12.78 -34.26 21.91
CA GLY A 3 12.30 -35.24 22.90
C GLY A 3 12.47 -34.82 24.37
N LEU A 4 13.54 -34.09 24.69
CA LEU A 4 13.75 -33.54 26.04
C LEU A 4 12.71 -32.45 26.33
N CYS A 5 12.48 -31.54 25.38
CA CYS A 5 11.49 -30.48 25.52
C CYS A 5 10.07 -31.04 25.69
N ARG A 6 9.71 -32.09 24.95
CA ARG A 6 8.42 -32.79 25.13
C ARG A 6 8.29 -33.38 26.52
N GLY A 7 9.30 -34.10 27.00
CA GLY A 7 9.27 -34.69 28.34
C GLY A 7 9.15 -33.64 29.45
N LEU A 8 9.77 -32.47 29.30
CA LEU A 8 9.63 -31.35 30.24
C LEU A 8 8.22 -30.76 30.24
N LEU A 9 7.62 -30.56 29.07
CA LEU A 9 6.24 -30.07 28.95
C LEU A 9 5.22 -31.07 29.51
N GLU A 10 5.40 -32.36 29.23
CA GLU A 10 4.57 -33.45 29.77
C GLU A 10 4.70 -33.59 31.30
N ALA A 11 5.87 -33.26 31.86
CA ALA A 11 6.11 -33.19 33.29
C ALA A 11 5.54 -31.92 33.96
N GLY A 12 4.83 -31.06 33.21
CA GLY A 12 4.15 -29.87 33.74
C GLY A 12 4.98 -28.58 33.73
N ALA A 13 6.09 -28.52 32.99
CA ALA A 13 6.81 -27.27 32.80
C ALA A 13 5.90 -26.24 32.09
N PRO A 14 5.87 -24.97 32.53
CA PRO A 14 4.99 -23.95 31.96
C PRO A 14 5.41 -23.52 30.53
N GLY A 15 6.64 -23.84 30.12
CA GLY A 15 7.18 -23.52 28.81
C GLY A 15 8.64 -23.90 28.66
N VAL A 16 9.19 -23.69 27.46
CA VAL A 16 10.60 -23.93 27.13
C VAL A 16 11.17 -22.66 26.52
N TYR A 17 12.36 -22.25 26.98
CA TYR A 17 13.09 -21.10 26.43
C TYR A 17 14.29 -21.59 25.63
N PHE A 18 14.39 -21.17 24.36
CA PHE A 18 15.48 -21.58 23.47
C PHE A 18 16.50 -20.45 23.28
N PHE A 19 17.77 -20.75 23.53
CA PHE A 19 18.87 -19.90 23.05
C PHE A 19 19.08 -20.18 21.56
N SER A 20 18.49 -19.35 20.70
CA SER A 20 18.56 -19.52 19.24
C SER A 20 19.95 -19.22 18.66
N LEU A 21 20.81 -18.51 19.40
CA LEU A 21 22.13 -18.06 18.94
C LEU A 21 22.08 -17.34 17.58
N ASN A 22 20.99 -16.62 17.31
CA ASN A 22 20.69 -15.95 16.03
C ASN A 22 20.59 -16.91 14.81
N LEU A 23 20.30 -18.19 15.05
CA LEU A 23 20.07 -19.19 14.00
C LEU A 23 18.58 -19.52 13.91
N GLU A 24 17.91 -18.92 12.93
CA GLU A 24 16.46 -19.11 12.71
C GLU A 24 16.13 -20.57 12.39
N LYS A 25 16.83 -21.17 11.43
CA LYS A 25 16.51 -22.50 10.91
C LYS A 25 16.45 -23.58 11.99
N SER A 26 17.49 -23.65 12.83
CA SER A 26 17.58 -24.64 13.92
C SER A 26 16.50 -24.42 14.98
N ALA A 27 16.16 -23.16 15.28
CA ALA A 27 15.11 -22.83 16.23
C ALA A 27 13.72 -23.18 15.67
N SER A 28 13.45 -22.84 14.41
CA SER A 28 12.18 -23.13 13.73
C SER A 28 11.93 -24.63 13.56
N GLU A 29 12.94 -25.40 13.14
CA GLU A 29 12.86 -26.86 13.04
C GLU A 29 12.59 -27.53 14.40
N LEU A 30 13.21 -27.01 15.47
CA LEU A 30 13.01 -27.53 16.81
C LEU A 30 11.58 -27.24 17.32
N VAL A 31 11.07 -26.03 17.09
CA VAL A 31 9.68 -25.67 17.41
C VAL A 31 8.70 -26.57 16.64
N ALA A 32 8.92 -26.76 15.34
CA ALA A 32 8.08 -27.64 14.51
C ALA A 32 8.10 -29.12 14.96
N SER A 33 9.18 -29.56 15.62
CA SER A 33 9.31 -30.93 16.13
C SER A 33 8.55 -31.22 17.44
N ILE A 34 7.92 -30.21 18.04
CA ILE A 34 7.23 -30.30 19.34
C ILE A 34 5.72 -30.10 19.09
N PRO A 35 4.91 -31.19 19.10
CA PRO A 35 3.47 -31.13 18.77
C PRO A 35 2.65 -30.22 19.69
N GLN A 36 3.09 -30.05 20.94
CA GLN A 36 2.46 -29.16 21.92
C GLN A 36 2.56 -27.68 21.49
N PHE A 37 3.60 -27.32 20.73
CA PHE A 37 3.67 -26.01 20.11
C PHE A 37 2.76 -26.00 18.90
N HIS A 38 1.61 -25.36 19.06
CA HIS A 38 0.79 -24.98 17.93
C HIS A 38 1.59 -23.97 17.12
N THR A 39 2.21 -24.42 16.04
CA THR A 39 2.50 -23.56 14.91
C THR A 39 1.16 -23.43 14.19
N PRO A 40 0.49 -22.27 14.21
CA PRO A 40 -0.73 -22.10 13.42
C PRO A 40 -0.33 -22.37 11.96
N THR A 41 -0.74 -23.52 11.41
CA THR A 41 -0.49 -23.91 10.02
C THR A 41 -1.15 -22.93 9.06
N GLU A 42 -2.24 -22.30 9.51
CA GLU A 42 -2.87 -21.15 8.87
C GLU A 42 -2.94 -20.03 9.90
N LYS A 43 -2.08 -19.01 9.74
CA LYS A 43 -2.39 -17.73 10.37
C LYS A 43 -3.64 -17.22 9.66
N GLY A 44 -4.78 -17.22 10.37
CA GLY A 44 -5.98 -16.55 9.91
C GLY A 44 -5.70 -15.09 9.53
N PRO A 45 -6.65 -14.42 8.84
CA PRO A 45 -6.45 -13.05 8.38
C PRO A 45 -6.01 -12.14 9.55
N PRO A 46 -5.12 -11.18 9.30
CA PRO A 46 -4.68 -10.27 10.35
C PRO A 46 -5.87 -9.45 10.88
N PRO A 47 -5.88 -9.02 12.15
CA PRO A 47 -7.02 -8.30 12.71
C PRO A 47 -7.25 -6.91 12.06
N LEU A 48 -6.21 -6.33 11.45
CA LEU A 48 -6.21 -5.07 10.71
C LEU A 48 -5.28 -5.23 9.50
N PRO A 49 -5.40 -4.40 8.45
CA PRO A 49 -4.54 -4.45 7.26
C PRO A 49 -3.12 -3.93 7.52
N PHE A 50 -2.78 -3.53 8.75
CA PHE A 50 -1.44 -3.11 9.15
C PHE A 50 -1.02 -3.74 10.50
N PRO A 51 0.29 -3.87 10.76
CA PRO A 51 0.78 -4.37 12.05
C PRO A 51 0.40 -3.41 13.19
N ARG A 52 -0.30 -3.91 14.21
CA ARG A 52 -0.56 -3.17 15.44
C ARG A 52 0.72 -3.06 16.27
N ALA A 53 1.08 -1.84 16.67
CA ALA A 53 1.94 -1.66 17.84
C ALA A 53 1.09 -1.86 19.10
N ARG A 54 1.72 -2.12 20.26
CA ARG A 54 1.00 -2.27 21.54
C ARG A 54 0.12 -1.03 21.77
N GLY A 55 -1.21 -1.17 21.75
CA GLY A 55 -2.16 -0.07 21.92
C GLY A 55 -3.53 -0.30 21.27
N GLU A 56 -4.42 0.69 21.41
CA GLU A 56 -5.82 0.69 20.93
C GLU A 56 -6.00 1.27 19.52
N GLU A 57 -4.90 1.54 18.81
CA GLU A 57 -4.96 2.17 17.49
C GLU A 57 -5.72 1.32 16.46
N THR A 58 -6.71 1.95 15.82
CA THR A 58 -7.59 1.31 14.84
C THR A 58 -7.48 1.93 13.44
N VAL A 59 -6.89 3.12 13.27
CA VAL A 59 -6.85 3.85 12.00
C VAL A 59 -5.47 4.47 11.75
N ARG A 60 -4.95 4.33 10.53
CA ARG A 60 -3.67 4.90 10.06
C ARG A 60 -3.76 5.56 8.69
N PRO A 61 -2.97 6.63 8.45
CA PRO A 61 -2.72 7.12 7.11
C PRO A 61 -1.97 6.07 6.26
N ILE A 62 -2.35 5.91 4.99
CA ILE A 62 -1.79 4.90 4.08
C ILE A 62 -0.29 5.09 3.77
N PHE A 63 0.22 6.32 3.91
CA PHE A 63 1.53 6.74 3.40
C PHE A 63 2.73 5.96 4.00
N TRP A 64 2.58 5.44 5.22
CA TRP A 64 3.62 4.68 5.90
C TRP A 64 3.44 3.16 5.82
N ALA A 65 2.60 2.66 4.90
CA ALA A 65 2.34 1.22 4.73
C ALA A 65 3.65 0.41 4.63
N SER A 66 4.60 0.86 3.80
CA SER A 66 5.89 0.18 3.62
C SER A 66 6.97 0.59 4.64
N ASN A 67 6.70 1.54 5.54
CA ASN A 67 7.62 2.00 6.59
C ASN A 67 6.93 2.15 7.96
N PRO A 68 6.31 1.09 8.52
CA PRO A 68 5.54 1.20 9.76
C PRO A 68 6.37 1.63 10.97
N LEU A 69 7.68 1.38 10.96
CA LEU A 69 8.58 1.77 12.06
C LEU A 69 8.78 3.29 12.16
N THR A 70 8.85 4.01 11.03
CA THR A 70 9.03 5.47 11.06
C THR A 70 7.75 6.15 11.54
N TYR A 71 6.58 5.65 11.12
CA TYR A 71 5.29 6.06 11.65
C TYR A 71 5.20 5.90 13.16
N LEU A 72 5.53 4.71 13.66
CA LEU A 72 5.48 4.42 15.10
C LEU A 72 6.43 5.30 15.89
N CYS A 73 7.63 5.54 15.38
CA CYS A 73 8.58 6.42 16.04
C CYS A 73 8.05 7.85 16.17
N LYS A 74 7.42 8.38 15.12
CA LYS A 74 6.78 9.71 15.15
C LYS A 74 5.64 9.81 16.16
N GLN A 75 4.79 8.79 16.24
CA GLN A 75 3.69 8.77 17.23
C GLN A 75 4.20 8.83 18.68
N HIS A 76 5.42 8.35 18.94
CA HIS A 76 6.02 8.35 20.28
C HIS A 76 7.03 9.49 20.49
N GLY A 77 6.99 10.55 19.68
CA GLY A 77 7.84 11.75 19.84
C GLY A 77 9.30 11.56 19.41
N GLY A 78 9.59 10.55 18.59
CA GLY A 78 10.92 10.34 18.01
C GLY A 78 11.32 11.42 17.01
N SER A 79 12.62 11.78 16.99
CA SER A 79 13.17 12.88 16.20
C SER A 79 13.60 12.47 14.78
N ALA A 80 13.65 13.46 13.87
CA ALA A 80 14.00 13.39 12.44
C ALA A 80 15.42 12.87 12.11
N VAL A 81 16.23 12.49 13.10
CA VAL A 81 17.57 11.86 12.93
C VAL A 81 17.48 10.46 12.27
N MET A 82 16.25 9.99 12.04
CA MET A 82 15.88 8.69 11.48
C MET A 82 16.20 8.46 10.00
N TYR A 83 16.74 9.45 9.27
CA TYR A 83 17.02 9.34 7.84
C TYR A 83 18.52 9.41 7.49
N THR A 84 19.38 9.41 8.50
CA THR A 84 20.83 9.34 8.31
C THR A 84 21.26 7.91 7.96
N SER A 85 22.42 7.73 7.32
CA SER A 85 22.96 6.38 6.99
C SER A 85 23.05 5.44 8.20
N HIS A 86 23.16 5.98 9.42
CA HIS A 86 23.29 5.23 10.67
C HIS A 86 21.94 4.91 11.34
N SER A 87 20.85 5.49 10.84
CA SER A 87 19.49 5.28 11.33
C SER A 87 18.92 3.91 10.94
N LEU A 88 17.76 3.58 11.50
CA LEU A 88 16.99 2.39 11.11
C LEU A 88 16.65 2.40 9.60
N VAL A 89 16.36 3.57 9.03
CA VAL A 89 16.06 3.72 7.59
C VAL A 89 17.32 3.58 6.74
N GLY A 90 18.44 4.17 7.18
CA GLY A 90 19.73 4.05 6.48
C GLY A 90 20.23 2.61 6.44
N ARG A 91 20.14 1.87 7.56
CA ARG A 91 20.55 0.45 7.62
C ARG A 91 19.67 -0.45 6.76
N ARG A 92 18.36 -0.17 6.67
CA ARG A 92 17.39 -0.90 5.83
C ARG A 92 17.79 -0.88 4.36
N LEU A 93 18.39 0.22 3.88
CA LEU A 93 18.69 0.43 2.46
C LEU A 93 20.01 -0.19 1.99
N GLY A 94 20.84 -0.68 2.91
CA GLY A 94 22.14 -1.28 2.59
C GLY A 94 23.27 -0.26 2.34
N SER A 95 24.42 -0.80 1.95
CA SER A 95 25.63 -0.03 1.64
C SER A 95 25.45 0.89 0.43
N GLN A 96 26.34 1.87 0.25
CA GLN A 96 26.31 2.71 -0.95
C GLN A 96 26.56 1.89 -2.23
N ALA A 97 27.41 0.87 -2.17
CA ALA A 97 27.72 0.02 -3.31
C ALA A 97 26.49 -0.81 -3.74
N GLU A 98 25.77 -1.40 -2.79
CA GLU A 98 24.52 -2.12 -3.08
C GLU A 98 23.48 -1.18 -3.69
N ARG A 99 23.36 0.03 -3.16
CA ARG A 99 22.44 1.05 -3.71
C ARG A 99 22.81 1.48 -5.13
N ARG A 100 24.09 1.68 -5.45
CA ARG A 100 24.53 1.95 -6.83
C ARG A 100 24.20 0.80 -7.78
N TYR A 101 24.45 -0.43 -7.34
CA TYR A 101 24.11 -1.61 -8.13
C TYR A 101 22.60 -1.68 -8.43
N MET A 102 21.76 -1.37 -7.44
CA MET A 102 20.30 -1.40 -7.58
C MET A 102 19.73 -0.23 -8.38
N TRP A 103 20.26 0.98 -8.17
CA TRP A 103 19.62 2.23 -8.61
C TRP A 103 20.39 2.98 -9.70
N GLY A 104 21.46 2.37 -10.21
CA GLY A 104 22.30 2.92 -11.26
C GLY A 104 23.67 3.37 -10.75
N GLU A 105 24.72 3.03 -11.51
CA GLU A 105 26.08 3.46 -11.19
C GLU A 105 26.30 4.94 -11.50
N SER A 106 25.68 5.44 -12.57
CA SER A 106 25.82 6.83 -13.03
C SER A 106 24.64 7.25 -13.91
N PRO A 107 23.41 7.41 -13.37
CA PRO A 107 22.28 7.93 -14.13
C PRO A 107 22.58 9.36 -14.59
N THR A 108 22.18 9.71 -15.81
CA THR A 108 22.44 11.03 -16.42
C THR A 108 21.19 11.67 -17.03
N THR A 109 20.13 10.90 -17.17
CA THR A 109 18.83 11.33 -17.70
C THR A 109 17.72 10.94 -16.72
N GLU A 110 16.58 11.63 -16.78
CA GLU A 110 15.42 11.25 -15.96
C GLU A 110 14.95 9.82 -16.29
N GLU A 111 15.04 9.43 -17.55
CA GLU A 111 14.70 8.08 -18.03
C GLU A 111 15.53 6.99 -17.35
N ASP A 112 16.80 7.26 -17.02
CA ASP A 112 17.63 6.33 -16.23
C ASP A 112 17.02 6.10 -14.84
N VAL A 113 16.43 7.13 -14.24
CA VAL A 113 15.72 7.02 -12.96
C VAL A 113 14.40 6.29 -13.15
N TYR A 114 13.67 6.57 -14.24
CA TYR A 114 12.38 5.95 -14.55
C TYR A 114 12.52 4.43 -14.73
N ASP A 115 13.58 3.97 -15.39
CA ASP A 115 13.92 2.54 -15.56
C ASP A 115 14.07 1.81 -14.21
N VAL A 116 14.62 2.47 -13.19
CA VAL A 116 14.77 1.86 -11.84
C VAL A 116 13.41 1.56 -11.22
N PHE A 117 12.42 2.44 -11.37
CA PHE A 117 11.07 2.22 -10.87
C PHE A 117 10.34 1.12 -11.64
N ASP A 118 10.45 1.07 -12.98
CA ASP A 118 9.90 -0.03 -13.78
C ASP A 118 10.52 -1.37 -13.38
N ARG A 119 11.85 -1.43 -13.27
CA ARG A 119 12.57 -2.64 -12.84
C ARG A 119 12.19 -3.06 -11.42
N PHE A 120 11.88 -2.13 -10.52
CA PHE A 120 11.36 -2.45 -9.20
C PHE A 120 9.99 -3.13 -9.28
N VAL A 121 9.04 -2.58 -10.05
CA VAL A 121 7.70 -3.17 -10.24
C VAL A 121 7.80 -4.57 -10.87
N ARG A 122 8.79 -4.80 -11.73
CA ARG A 122 9.08 -6.12 -12.34
C ARG A 122 9.88 -7.07 -11.44
N GLY A 123 10.21 -6.68 -10.21
CA GLY A 123 10.98 -7.49 -9.25
C GLY A 123 12.48 -7.65 -9.59
N ARG A 124 13.02 -6.82 -10.50
CA ARG A 124 14.46 -6.81 -10.88
C ARG A 124 15.30 -5.89 -10.01
N VAL A 125 14.68 -4.88 -9.39
CA VAL A 125 15.25 -4.08 -8.31
C VAL A 125 14.52 -4.50 -7.04
N PRO A 126 15.22 -4.91 -5.96
CA PRO A 126 14.54 -5.50 -4.81
C PRO A 126 13.88 -4.45 -3.91
N ARG A 127 14.36 -3.20 -3.91
CA ARG A 127 13.81 -2.11 -3.09
C ARG A 127 14.12 -0.74 -3.66
N LEU A 128 13.24 0.21 -3.37
CA LEU A 128 13.42 1.65 -3.58
C LEU A 128 13.67 2.34 -2.23
N PRO A 129 14.09 3.62 -2.22
CA PRO A 129 14.18 4.39 -0.98
C PRO A 129 12.90 4.34 -0.13
N TRP A 130 11.72 4.38 -0.77
CA TRP A 130 10.43 4.43 -0.09
C TRP A 130 9.81 3.07 0.23
N CYS A 131 10.09 2.02 -0.55
CA CYS A 131 9.40 0.73 -0.41
C CYS A 131 10.37 -0.46 -0.58
N ASP A 132 10.24 -1.45 0.32
CA ASP A 132 11.14 -2.61 0.40
C ASP A 132 10.73 -3.73 -0.55
N LYS A 133 9.48 -3.70 -0.99
CA LYS A 133 8.82 -4.70 -1.83
C LYS A 133 7.52 -4.09 -2.35
N ILE A 134 6.94 -4.71 -3.36
CA ILE A 134 5.54 -4.48 -3.74
C ILE A 134 4.65 -5.21 -2.73
N GLU A 135 3.57 -4.55 -2.29
CA GLU A 135 2.62 -5.16 -1.36
C GLU A 135 1.86 -6.31 -2.03
N GLY A 136 1.52 -7.35 -1.24
CA GLY A 136 0.88 -8.57 -1.75
C GLY A 136 -0.42 -8.29 -2.50
N GLU A 137 -1.22 -7.35 -2.01
CA GLU A 137 -2.46 -6.94 -2.68
C GLU A 137 -2.22 -6.34 -4.08
N THR A 138 -1.11 -5.64 -4.29
CA THR A 138 -0.72 -5.08 -5.59
C THR A 138 -0.20 -6.18 -6.54
N LEU A 139 0.55 -7.15 -6.01
CA LEU A 139 1.04 -8.30 -6.80
C LEU A 139 -0.12 -9.13 -7.38
N GLU A 140 -1.14 -9.39 -6.56
CA GLU A 140 -2.25 -10.29 -6.89
C GLU A 140 -3.37 -9.60 -7.69
N SER A 141 -3.35 -8.28 -7.82
CA SER A 141 -4.45 -7.49 -8.44
C SER A 141 -4.30 -7.22 -9.93
N GLY A 142 -3.19 -7.62 -10.55
CA GLY A 142 -2.91 -7.32 -11.96
C GLY A 142 -2.40 -5.91 -12.24
N LEU A 143 -2.14 -5.11 -11.19
CA LEU A 143 -1.67 -3.72 -11.32
C LEU A 143 -0.23 -3.58 -11.84
N LEU A 144 0.56 -4.64 -11.88
CA LEU A 144 1.98 -4.54 -12.25
C LEU A 144 2.21 -3.97 -13.65
N LYS A 145 1.45 -4.44 -14.65
CA LYS A 145 1.55 -3.92 -16.04
C LYS A 145 1.23 -2.43 -16.13
N PRO A 146 0.08 -1.93 -15.63
CA PRO A 146 -0.21 -0.51 -15.69
C PRO A 146 0.76 0.33 -14.85
N LEU A 147 1.23 -0.17 -13.70
CA LEU A 147 2.28 0.50 -12.92
C LEU A 147 3.59 0.64 -13.72
N CYS A 148 4.05 -0.40 -14.40
CA CYS A 148 5.22 -0.33 -15.28
C CYS A 148 5.05 0.75 -16.36
N ALA A 149 3.89 0.76 -17.02
CA ALA A 149 3.60 1.68 -18.13
C ALA A 149 3.65 3.15 -17.70
N ILE A 150 3.10 3.51 -16.53
CA ILE A 150 3.13 4.89 -16.04
C ILE A 150 4.51 5.28 -15.49
N ASN A 151 5.24 4.35 -14.88
CA ASN A 151 6.62 4.60 -14.42
C ASN A 151 7.54 4.96 -15.60
N HIS A 152 7.44 4.22 -16.72
CA HIS A 152 8.17 4.55 -17.95
C HIS A 152 7.85 5.94 -18.53
N GLN A 153 6.74 6.55 -18.14
CA GLN A 153 6.28 7.86 -18.61
C GLN A 153 6.51 8.97 -17.56
N GLY A 154 7.28 8.70 -16.50
CA GLY A 154 7.64 9.68 -15.49
C GLY A 154 6.59 9.87 -14.38
N PHE A 155 5.76 8.87 -14.11
CA PHE A 155 4.92 8.78 -12.91
C PHE A 155 5.50 7.73 -11.96
N LEU A 156 6.44 8.16 -11.13
CA LEU A 156 7.33 7.31 -10.32
C LEU A 156 6.64 6.81 -9.07
N THR A 157 5.99 5.65 -9.16
CA THR A 157 5.10 5.10 -8.13
C THR A 157 5.86 4.57 -6.92
N ILE A 158 5.42 4.96 -5.72
CA ILE A 158 6.00 4.53 -4.44
C ILE A 158 5.01 3.78 -3.55
N ASN A 159 3.70 3.87 -3.83
CA ASN A 159 2.65 3.17 -3.08
C ASN A 159 1.40 2.96 -3.97
N SER A 160 0.68 1.85 -3.75
CA SER A 160 -0.53 1.51 -4.48
C SER A 160 -1.40 0.50 -3.72
N GLN A 161 -2.72 0.57 -3.91
CA GLN A 161 -3.65 -0.52 -3.56
C GLN A 161 -4.77 -0.62 -4.61
N PRO A 162 -5.29 -1.84 -4.88
CA PRO A 162 -6.39 -2.04 -5.81
C PRO A 162 -7.74 -1.56 -5.26
N ALA A 163 -8.75 -1.49 -6.13
CA ALA A 163 -10.13 -1.36 -5.69
C ALA A 163 -10.70 -2.74 -5.34
N LEU A 164 -11.30 -2.87 -4.15
CA LEU A 164 -12.01 -4.07 -3.71
C LEU A 164 -13.47 -3.75 -3.44
N ASN A 165 -14.36 -4.62 -3.90
CA ASN A 165 -15.80 -4.47 -3.69
C ASN A 165 -16.39 -5.73 -3.06
N GLY A 166 -16.37 -5.78 -1.73
CA GLY A 166 -17.01 -6.83 -0.94
C GLY A 166 -16.27 -8.17 -1.03
N VAL A 167 -14.94 -8.14 -0.93
CA VAL A 167 -14.13 -9.36 -0.89
C VAL A 167 -14.28 -10.02 0.49
N PRO A 168 -14.30 -11.36 0.61
CA PRO A 168 -14.37 -12.02 1.91
C PRO A 168 -13.23 -11.60 2.84
N SER A 169 -13.51 -11.38 4.13
CA SER A 169 -12.50 -11.03 5.13
C SER A 169 -11.44 -12.12 5.35
N THR A 170 -11.69 -13.33 4.87
CA THR A 170 -10.78 -14.48 4.89
C THR A 170 -9.96 -14.62 3.60
N HIS A 171 -10.11 -13.72 2.62
CA HIS A 171 -9.36 -13.80 1.37
C HIS A 171 -7.84 -13.78 1.63
N PRO A 172 -7.05 -14.69 1.02
CA PRO A 172 -5.63 -14.85 1.35
C PRO A 172 -4.79 -13.58 1.13
N SER A 173 -5.09 -12.81 0.08
CA SER A 173 -4.31 -11.62 -0.30
C SER A 173 -4.88 -10.29 0.19
N TYR A 174 -6.16 -10.25 0.56
CA TYR A 174 -6.91 -9.00 0.78
C TYR A 174 -7.67 -8.99 2.10
N GLY A 175 -7.89 -10.17 2.69
CA GLY A 175 -8.71 -10.37 3.87
C GLY A 175 -8.03 -9.89 5.13
N TRP A 176 -8.81 -9.25 6.00
CA TRP A 176 -8.43 -8.85 7.34
C TRP A 176 -9.68 -8.79 8.23
N GLY A 177 -9.49 -8.84 9.54
CA GLY A 177 -10.55 -8.80 10.53
C GLY A 177 -11.18 -10.17 10.83
N PRO A 178 -12.30 -10.20 11.56
CA PRO A 178 -13.06 -11.42 11.84
C PRO A 178 -13.51 -12.14 10.57
N PRO A 179 -13.68 -13.49 10.59
CA PRO A 179 -14.31 -14.23 9.50
C PRO A 179 -15.76 -13.77 9.26
N ASP A 180 -16.34 -14.21 8.15
CA ASP A 180 -17.73 -13.91 7.73
C ASP A 180 -18.03 -12.41 7.52
N GLY A 181 -16.97 -11.61 7.32
CA GLY A 181 -17.07 -10.19 6.96
C GLY A 181 -16.75 -9.93 5.50
N LEU A 182 -16.95 -8.68 5.09
CA LEU A 182 -16.60 -8.18 3.77
C LEU A 182 -15.65 -6.99 3.89
N VAL A 183 -14.60 -6.98 3.07
CA VAL A 183 -13.60 -5.90 3.00
C VAL A 183 -13.69 -5.16 1.67
N TYR A 184 -13.38 -3.88 1.73
CA TYR A 184 -13.54 -2.93 0.63
C TYR A 184 -12.32 -2.01 0.58
N GLN A 185 -11.96 -1.59 -0.63
CA GLN A 185 -10.89 -0.64 -0.88
C GLN A 185 -11.23 0.28 -2.04
N LYS A 186 -10.85 1.55 -1.92
CA LYS A 186 -10.73 2.47 -3.06
C LYS A 186 -9.38 2.26 -3.73
N ALA A 187 -9.33 2.33 -5.07
CA ALA A 187 -8.05 2.33 -5.77
C ALA A 187 -7.25 3.58 -5.39
N TYR A 188 -5.95 3.40 -5.18
CA TYR A 188 -5.04 4.44 -4.73
C TYR A 188 -3.69 4.31 -5.43
N LEU A 189 -3.11 5.46 -5.78
CA LEU A 189 -1.75 5.59 -6.29
C LEU A 189 -1.02 6.74 -5.60
N GLU A 190 0.25 6.53 -5.32
CA GLU A 190 1.18 7.53 -4.81
C GLU A 190 2.45 7.54 -5.65
N PHE A 191 2.87 8.70 -6.14
CA PHE A 191 4.01 8.80 -7.06
C PHE A 191 4.69 10.17 -7.04
N PHE A 192 5.90 10.24 -7.60
CA PHE A 192 6.53 11.49 -8.01
C PHE A 192 6.33 11.74 -9.50
N CYS A 193 6.11 12.99 -9.91
CA CYS A 193 6.09 13.34 -11.34
C CYS A 193 6.56 14.78 -11.58
N SER A 194 6.99 15.08 -12.80
CA SER A 194 7.32 16.45 -13.23
C SER A 194 6.10 17.37 -13.18
N ASP A 195 6.32 18.69 -13.15
CA ASP A 195 5.24 19.67 -13.23
C ASP A 195 4.43 19.54 -14.53
N PHE A 196 5.10 19.21 -15.64
CA PHE A 196 4.45 18.92 -16.92
C PHE A 196 3.44 17.77 -16.82
N ASN A 197 3.83 16.66 -16.18
CA ASN A 197 2.95 15.52 -15.98
C ASN A 197 1.79 15.82 -15.01
N LEU A 198 2.04 16.61 -13.95
CA LEU A 198 0.97 17.06 -13.05
C LEU A 198 -0.06 17.94 -13.78
N GLN A 199 0.38 18.89 -14.62
CA GLN A 199 -0.53 19.74 -15.38
C GLN A 199 -1.43 18.92 -16.31
N ARG A 200 -0.89 17.88 -16.97
CA ARG A 200 -1.68 16.96 -17.80
C ARG A 200 -2.73 16.20 -17.00
N LEU A 201 -2.37 15.70 -15.80
CA LEU A 201 -3.33 15.07 -14.90
C LEU A 201 -4.45 16.04 -14.53
N GLN A 202 -4.12 17.23 -14.04
CA GLN A 202 -5.08 18.24 -13.62
C GLN A 202 -6.03 18.65 -14.76
N ALA A 203 -5.52 18.79 -15.99
CA ALA A 203 -6.34 19.09 -17.16
C ALA A 203 -7.33 17.97 -17.50
N ALA A 204 -6.97 16.70 -17.25
CA ALA A 204 -7.83 15.56 -17.51
C ALA A 204 -8.84 15.27 -16.39
N MET A 205 -8.62 15.75 -15.16
CA MET A 205 -9.48 15.46 -13.99
C MET A 205 -10.96 15.76 -14.23
N GLY A 206 -11.31 16.78 -15.03
CA GLY A 206 -12.70 17.12 -15.34
C GLY A 206 -13.49 16.00 -16.05
N ALA A 207 -12.80 15.08 -16.74
CA ALA A 207 -13.39 13.91 -17.36
C ALA A 207 -13.45 12.68 -16.42
N HIS A 208 -12.86 12.77 -15.23
CA HIS A 208 -12.76 11.70 -14.24
C HIS A 208 -13.27 12.19 -12.87
N PRO A 209 -14.58 12.46 -12.73
CA PRO A 209 -15.13 13.14 -11.56
C PRO A 209 -15.05 12.34 -10.26
N SER A 210 -14.78 11.03 -10.32
CA SER A 210 -14.58 10.19 -9.14
C SER A 210 -13.19 10.35 -8.52
N LEU A 211 -12.22 10.94 -9.24
CA LEU A 211 -10.85 11.05 -8.77
C LEU A 211 -10.67 12.24 -7.81
N SER A 212 -9.96 11.98 -6.72
CA SER A 212 -9.37 13.01 -5.85
C SER A 212 -7.85 12.98 -5.96
N LEU A 213 -7.21 14.14 -5.98
CA LEU A 213 -5.77 14.32 -6.10
C LEU A 213 -5.27 15.30 -5.03
N LEU A 214 -4.19 14.93 -4.35
CA LEU A 214 -3.38 15.81 -3.51
C LEU A 214 -1.96 15.83 -4.07
N ALA A 215 -1.35 17.00 -4.19
CA ALA A 215 0.01 17.16 -4.66
C ALA A 215 0.78 18.18 -3.80
N HIS A 216 2.01 17.83 -3.42
CA HIS A 216 2.93 18.72 -2.73
C HIS A 216 4.30 18.73 -3.41
N ARG A 217 5.03 19.82 -3.21
CA ARG A 217 6.43 19.94 -3.61
C ARG A 217 7.33 20.13 -2.38
N ALA A 218 8.63 19.86 -2.54
CA ALA A 218 9.63 20.02 -1.49
C ALA A 218 9.63 21.44 -0.88
N ASP A 219 9.36 22.46 -1.68
CA ASP A 219 9.32 23.87 -1.25
C ASP A 219 8.05 24.26 -0.47
N GLY A 220 7.12 23.32 -0.26
CA GLY A 220 5.86 23.56 0.45
C GLY A 220 4.70 23.94 -0.46
N SER A 221 4.91 24.13 -1.77
CA SER A 221 3.82 24.35 -2.72
C SER A 221 2.84 23.17 -2.69
N SER A 222 1.55 23.44 -2.83
CA SER A 222 0.52 22.41 -2.85
C SER A 222 -0.54 22.66 -3.92
N ARG A 223 -1.12 21.58 -4.45
CA ARG A 223 -2.27 21.60 -5.36
C ARG A 223 -3.23 20.46 -4.97
N HIS A 224 -4.52 20.70 -5.12
CA HIS A 224 -5.54 19.70 -4.81
C HIS A 224 -6.66 19.73 -5.84
N SER A 225 -7.33 18.60 -6.03
CA SER A 225 -8.54 18.47 -6.84
C SER A 225 -9.39 17.38 -6.23
N LEU A 226 -10.54 17.72 -5.64
CA LEU A 226 -11.40 16.73 -4.98
C LEU A 226 -12.56 16.32 -5.89
N ALA A 227 -12.93 15.05 -5.85
CA ALA A 227 -14.10 14.51 -6.56
C ALA A 227 -15.41 15.22 -6.21
N SER A 228 -15.51 15.77 -4.99
CA SER A 228 -16.67 16.57 -4.56
C SER A 228 -16.81 17.91 -5.28
N GLY A 229 -15.82 18.31 -6.08
CA GLY A 229 -15.72 19.65 -6.68
C GLY A 229 -15.43 20.76 -5.66
N LYS A 230 -15.32 20.43 -4.37
CA LYS A 230 -14.95 21.39 -3.33
C LYS A 230 -13.46 21.71 -3.45
N VAL A 231 -13.15 23.01 -3.41
CA VAL A 231 -11.81 23.53 -3.17
C VAL A 231 -11.71 23.75 -1.66
N PRO A 232 -11.03 22.86 -0.91
CA PRO A 232 -10.85 23.06 0.52
C PRO A 232 -10.15 24.38 0.78
N SER A 233 -10.48 25.04 1.88
CA SER A 233 -9.63 26.14 2.34
C SER A 233 -8.23 25.62 2.67
N GLU A 234 -7.21 26.50 2.64
CA GLU A 234 -5.80 26.13 2.87
C GLU A 234 -5.58 25.34 4.19
N HIS A 235 -6.46 25.53 5.17
CA HIS A 235 -6.37 24.91 6.50
C HIS A 235 -7.42 23.80 6.73
N GLU A 236 -8.23 23.47 5.71
CA GLU A 236 -9.25 22.44 5.85
C GLU A 236 -8.65 21.04 5.73
N ARG A 237 -8.74 20.27 6.81
CA ARG A 237 -8.31 18.87 6.83
C ARG A 237 -9.29 18.04 6.02
N VAL A 238 -8.77 17.34 5.01
CA VAL A 238 -9.52 16.41 4.16
C VAL A 238 -9.08 15.00 4.51
N VAL A 239 -10.05 14.16 4.89
CA VAL A 239 -9.82 12.75 5.21
C VAL A 239 -10.73 11.90 4.34
N THR A 240 -10.14 10.94 3.63
CA THR A 240 -10.87 9.97 2.81
C THR A 240 -10.56 8.56 3.30
N ALA A 241 -11.59 7.82 3.75
CA ALA A 241 -11.45 6.39 3.99
C ALA A 241 -11.17 5.67 2.68
N VAL A 242 -10.11 4.85 2.65
CA VAL A 242 -9.68 4.09 1.47
C VAL A 242 -9.67 2.58 1.69
N THR A 243 -9.75 2.12 2.94
CA THR A 243 -9.93 0.69 3.28
C THR A 243 -10.89 0.57 4.45
N TRP A 244 -11.94 -0.24 4.30
CA TRP A 244 -12.93 -0.49 5.34
C TRP A 244 -13.46 -1.92 5.30
N GLY A 245 -14.08 -2.34 6.40
CA GLY A 245 -14.64 -3.68 6.56
C GLY A 245 -15.95 -3.65 7.34
N VAL A 246 -16.86 -4.52 6.93
CA VAL A 246 -18.16 -4.75 7.56
C VAL A 246 -18.16 -6.17 8.11
N PHE A 247 -18.41 -6.29 9.42
CA PHE A 247 -18.31 -7.57 10.15
C PHE A 247 -19.56 -7.76 11.00
N GLU A 248 -20.00 -9.01 11.16
CA GLU A 248 -21.16 -9.33 12.00
C GLU A 248 -20.93 -8.88 13.46
N GLY A 249 -21.95 -8.23 14.04
CA GLY A 249 -21.95 -7.80 15.44
C GLY A 249 -20.94 -6.69 15.76
N ARG A 250 -20.44 -5.94 14.77
CA ARG A 250 -19.49 -4.82 14.96
C ARG A 250 -19.85 -3.61 14.10
N ASP A 251 -19.44 -2.44 14.57
CA ASP A 251 -19.45 -1.23 13.76
C ASP A 251 -18.48 -1.36 12.58
N VAL A 252 -18.72 -0.56 11.53
CA VAL A 252 -17.84 -0.49 10.36
C VAL A 252 -16.45 -0.04 10.80
N LEU A 253 -15.43 -0.82 10.43
CA LEU A 253 -14.04 -0.50 10.69
C LEU A 253 -13.44 0.17 9.46
N GLN A 254 -12.78 1.32 9.62
CA GLN A 254 -12.13 2.08 8.54
C GLN A 254 -10.64 2.28 8.81
N PRO A 255 -9.82 1.22 8.80
CA PRO A 255 -8.45 1.27 9.28
C PRO A 255 -7.51 2.13 8.44
N THR A 256 -7.79 2.36 7.17
CA THR A 256 -6.85 3.09 6.29
C THR A 256 -7.51 4.32 5.71
N VAL A 257 -6.83 5.46 5.87
CA VAL A 257 -7.28 6.76 5.35
C VAL A 257 -6.20 7.45 4.51
N VAL A 258 -6.62 8.29 3.59
CA VAL A 258 -5.81 9.36 3.00
C VAL A 258 -6.18 10.64 3.76
N ASP A 259 -5.21 11.21 4.48
CA ASP A 259 -5.38 12.40 5.32
C ASP A 259 -4.43 13.51 4.84
N SER A 260 -4.98 14.66 4.48
CA SER A 260 -4.19 15.77 3.91
C SER A 260 -3.12 16.32 4.86
N VAL A 261 -3.37 16.34 6.17
CA VAL A 261 -2.40 16.80 7.17
C VAL A 261 -1.28 15.76 7.31
N ALA A 262 -1.63 14.48 7.36
CA ALA A 262 -0.64 13.42 7.42
C ALA A 262 0.20 13.34 6.14
N PHE A 263 -0.41 13.61 4.97
CA PHE A 263 0.28 13.66 3.69
C PHE A 263 1.33 14.78 3.66
N ASN A 264 0.98 15.96 4.19
CA ASN A 264 1.92 17.07 4.32
C ASN A 264 3.09 16.76 5.27
N VAL A 265 2.89 15.94 6.32
CA VAL A 265 3.98 15.48 7.20
C VAL A 265 4.83 14.40 6.52
N TRP A 266 4.20 13.51 5.75
CA TRP A 266 4.88 12.45 5.01
C TRP A 266 5.75 13.02 3.89
N LYS A 267 5.31 14.10 3.21
CA LYS A 267 6.06 14.72 2.09
C LYS A 267 7.51 14.99 2.46
N ASP A 268 7.77 15.47 3.68
CA ASP A 268 9.11 15.86 4.11
C ASP A 268 10.04 14.63 4.18
N GLU A 269 9.51 13.49 4.63
CA GLU A 269 10.25 12.22 4.61
C GLU A 269 10.44 11.71 3.19
N ALA A 270 9.36 11.73 2.40
CA ALA A 270 9.36 11.25 1.03
C ALA A 270 10.38 12.02 0.18
N PHE A 271 10.44 13.34 0.30
CA PHE A 271 11.47 14.15 -0.35
C PHE A 271 12.85 13.94 0.27
N ALA A 272 12.99 13.87 1.60
CA ALA A 272 14.29 13.62 2.22
C ALA A 272 14.98 12.33 1.72
N MET A 273 14.21 11.31 1.35
CA MET A 273 14.76 10.07 0.77
C MET A 273 15.48 10.29 -0.56
N TRP A 274 15.02 11.19 -1.43
CA TRP A 274 15.73 11.50 -2.68
C TRP A 274 17.17 11.92 -2.42
N ARG A 275 17.41 12.77 -1.41
CA ARG A 275 18.74 13.28 -1.09
C ARG A 275 19.54 12.31 -0.21
N THR A 276 18.94 11.85 0.88
CA THR A 276 19.66 11.09 1.92
C THR A 276 19.91 9.63 1.53
N ALA A 277 18.99 9.02 0.77
CA ALA A 277 19.16 7.65 0.28
C ALA A 277 19.82 7.61 -1.10
N TRP A 278 19.31 8.38 -2.07
CA TRP A 278 19.67 8.22 -3.48
C TRP A 278 20.74 9.20 -3.97
N ALA A 279 20.62 10.50 -3.74
CA ALA A 279 21.66 11.44 -4.20
C ALA A 279 23.00 11.21 -3.46
N SER A 280 22.94 10.80 -2.19
CA SER A 280 24.11 10.58 -1.33
C SER A 280 25.03 9.45 -1.76
N ILE A 281 24.61 8.57 -2.68
CA ILE A 281 25.47 7.49 -3.21
C ILE A 281 26.39 7.98 -4.33
N TYR A 282 26.20 9.19 -4.85
CA TYR A 282 27.01 9.76 -5.92
C TYR A 282 27.99 10.83 -5.40
N PRO A 283 29.16 11.03 -6.05
CA PRO A 283 30.12 12.06 -5.65
C PRO A 283 29.54 13.48 -5.80
N GLU A 284 30.02 14.39 -4.95
CA GLU A 284 29.71 15.83 -5.08
C GLU A 284 30.10 16.36 -6.46
N GLY A 285 29.25 17.19 -7.05
CA GLY A 285 29.47 17.79 -8.38
C GLY A 285 29.28 16.84 -9.57
N SER A 286 28.93 15.56 -9.34
CA SER A 286 28.63 14.63 -10.44
C SER A 286 27.28 14.92 -11.10
N THR A 287 27.17 14.62 -12.39
CA THR A 287 25.91 14.72 -13.16
C THR A 287 24.79 13.90 -12.51
N SER A 288 25.10 12.70 -12.03
CA SER A 288 24.12 11.82 -11.38
C SER A 288 23.57 12.39 -10.08
N LYS A 289 24.43 13.01 -9.26
CA LYS A 289 23.96 13.68 -8.05
C LYS A 289 23.05 14.87 -8.38
N ALA A 290 23.49 15.72 -9.30
CA ALA A 290 22.73 16.89 -9.73
C ALA A 290 21.36 16.52 -10.33
N LEU A 291 21.30 15.44 -11.10
CA LEU A 291 20.04 14.90 -11.64
C LEU A 291 19.05 14.53 -10.52
N VAL A 292 19.48 13.73 -9.55
CA VAL A 292 18.60 13.28 -8.45
C VAL A 292 18.17 14.45 -7.56
N GLU A 293 19.06 15.41 -7.33
CA GLU A 293 18.72 16.65 -6.62
C GLU A 293 17.74 17.53 -7.40
N SER A 294 17.88 17.59 -8.74
CA SER A 294 16.94 18.30 -9.60
C SER A 294 15.54 17.68 -9.55
N ILE A 295 15.43 16.34 -9.56
CA ILE A 295 14.16 15.63 -9.37
C ILE A 295 13.54 16.01 -8.02
N HIS A 296 14.32 15.95 -6.93
CA HIS A 296 13.86 16.38 -5.61
C HIS A 296 13.30 17.81 -5.61
N ASP A 297 13.98 18.75 -6.26
CA ASP A 297 13.64 20.18 -6.21
C ASP A 297 12.44 20.54 -7.11
N THR A 298 12.22 19.77 -8.18
CA THR A 298 11.27 20.14 -9.24
C THR A 298 10.04 19.25 -9.33
N PHE A 299 10.12 17.99 -8.90
CA PHE A 299 9.00 17.05 -9.00
C PHE A 299 7.96 17.29 -7.91
N TRP A 300 6.73 16.93 -8.24
CA TRP A 300 5.60 16.86 -7.32
C TRP A 300 5.49 15.47 -6.73
N HIS A 301 5.17 15.41 -5.45
CA HIS A 301 4.72 14.22 -4.74
C HIS A 301 3.19 14.22 -4.74
N VAL A 302 2.59 13.22 -5.38
CA VAL A 302 1.17 13.19 -5.71
C VAL A 302 0.54 11.92 -5.17
N CYS A 303 -0.66 12.03 -4.62
CA CYS A 303 -1.52 10.87 -4.39
C CYS A 303 -2.89 11.06 -5.08
N ILE A 304 -3.40 9.97 -5.66
CA ILE A 304 -4.70 9.92 -6.33
C ILE A 304 -5.55 8.81 -5.71
N VAL A 305 -6.82 9.11 -5.45
CA VAL A 305 -7.83 8.16 -4.98
C VAL A 305 -8.97 8.13 -5.98
N ASP A 306 -9.37 6.94 -6.43
CA ASP A 306 -10.63 6.77 -7.14
C ASP A 306 -11.76 6.49 -6.15
N ASN A 307 -12.72 7.41 -6.05
CA ASN A 307 -13.85 7.26 -5.13
C ASN A 307 -14.92 6.29 -5.63
N ASP A 308 -14.92 5.93 -6.92
CA ASP A 308 -15.80 4.88 -7.45
C ASP A 308 -15.16 3.50 -7.25
N TYR A 309 -15.18 3.00 -6.02
CA TYR A 309 -14.68 1.65 -5.70
C TYR A 309 -15.56 0.52 -6.27
N VAL A 310 -16.69 0.85 -6.89
CA VAL A 310 -17.63 -0.14 -7.45
C VAL A 310 -17.33 -0.38 -8.92
N GLY A 311 -17.09 0.67 -9.71
CA GLY A 311 -16.88 0.57 -11.16
C GLY A 311 -15.75 1.44 -11.72
N GLY A 312 -14.98 2.10 -10.85
CA GLY A 312 -13.90 2.99 -11.21
C GLY A 312 -12.69 2.28 -11.82
N ASP A 313 -11.83 3.09 -12.43
CA ASP A 313 -10.57 2.68 -13.04
C ASP A 313 -9.59 3.84 -12.95
N ILE A 314 -8.75 3.80 -11.90
CA ILE A 314 -7.75 4.84 -11.63
C ILE A 314 -6.72 5.00 -12.76
N PHE A 315 -6.54 3.98 -13.62
CA PHE A 315 -5.58 4.02 -14.73
C PHE A 315 -6.16 4.62 -16.02
N ARG A 316 -7.47 4.85 -16.07
CA ARG A 316 -8.13 5.46 -17.24
C ARG A 316 -7.63 6.86 -17.54
N ILE A 317 -7.38 7.67 -16.51
CA ILE A 317 -6.81 9.02 -16.66
C ILE A 317 -5.42 8.97 -17.29
N PHE A 318 -4.59 8.00 -16.89
CA PHE A 318 -3.25 7.83 -17.44
C PHE A 318 -3.29 7.36 -18.90
N SER A 319 -4.19 6.42 -19.22
CA SER A 319 -4.41 5.96 -20.58
C SER A 319 -4.79 7.12 -21.50
N GLN A 320 -5.68 8.01 -21.03
CA GLN A 320 -6.08 9.22 -21.75
C GLN A 320 -4.91 10.18 -21.96
N ILE A 321 -4.20 10.58 -20.89
CA ILE A 321 -3.17 11.61 -21.05
C ILE A 321 -1.99 11.08 -21.86
N LEU A 322 -1.64 9.80 -21.73
CA LEU A 322 -0.48 9.18 -22.40
C LEU A 322 -0.80 8.65 -23.80
N ASN A 323 -2.05 8.76 -24.28
CA ASN A 323 -2.51 8.16 -25.55
C ASN A 323 -2.18 6.66 -25.64
N LEU A 324 -2.25 5.96 -24.51
CA LEU A 324 -2.06 4.51 -24.48
C LEU A 324 -3.38 3.83 -24.84
N ASN A 325 -3.30 2.63 -25.42
CA ASN A 325 -4.46 1.73 -25.43
C ASN A 325 -4.98 1.61 -23.99
N PRO A 326 -6.31 1.50 -23.77
CA PRO A 326 -6.87 1.33 -22.44
C PRO A 326 -6.08 0.25 -21.71
N MET A 327 -5.45 0.63 -20.61
CA MET A 327 -4.62 -0.31 -19.88
C MET A 327 -5.53 -1.38 -19.28
N GLU A 328 -5.57 -2.55 -19.91
CA GLU A 328 -6.23 -3.73 -19.35
C GLU A 328 -5.54 -4.04 -18.02
N GLY A 329 -6.14 -3.69 -16.88
CA GLY A 329 -5.44 -3.99 -15.63
C GLY A 329 -5.97 -3.46 -14.32
N SER A 330 -7.11 -2.77 -14.24
CA SER A 330 -7.65 -2.39 -12.92
C SER A 330 -9.08 -2.88 -12.70
N PRO A 331 -9.38 -4.19 -12.90
CA PRO A 331 -10.69 -4.69 -12.56
C PRO A 331 -10.89 -4.49 -11.06
N VAL A 332 -11.99 -3.82 -10.70
CA VAL A 332 -12.49 -3.83 -9.32
C VAL A 332 -12.60 -5.31 -8.91
N ILE A 333 -11.83 -5.70 -7.90
CA ILE A 333 -11.80 -7.08 -7.44
C ILE A 333 -13.09 -7.33 -6.68
N ARG A 334 -13.80 -8.37 -7.11
CA ARG A 334 -15.08 -8.78 -6.58
C ARG A 334 -14.95 -10.19 -6.01
N PRO A 335 -15.83 -10.58 -5.07
CA PRO A 335 -15.91 -11.96 -4.65
C PRO A 335 -16.13 -12.85 -5.88
N GLU A 336 -15.41 -13.98 -5.94
CA GLU A 336 -15.72 -15.03 -6.90
C GLU A 336 -17.19 -15.40 -6.72
N ARG A 337 -17.99 -15.29 -7.79
CA ARG A 337 -19.35 -15.84 -7.76
C ARG A 337 -19.18 -17.34 -7.54
N GLN A 338 -19.54 -17.83 -6.35
CA GLN A 338 -19.83 -19.24 -6.21
C GLN A 338 -20.91 -19.55 -7.27
N PRO A 339 -20.72 -20.55 -8.15
CA PRO A 339 -21.77 -20.97 -9.06
C PRO A 339 -22.97 -21.34 -8.20
N GLY A 340 -24.01 -20.49 -8.25
CA GLY A 340 -25.11 -20.56 -7.31
C GLY A 340 -25.77 -21.94 -7.34
N ALA A 341 -26.11 -22.44 -6.15
CA ALA A 341 -27.26 -23.30 -6.00
C ALA A 341 -28.42 -22.67 -6.81
N GLY A 342 -29.01 -23.48 -7.68
CA GLY A 342 -29.74 -23.04 -8.86
C GLY A 342 -30.70 -21.87 -8.63
N ALA A 343 -30.72 -20.96 -9.61
CA ALA A 343 -31.85 -20.08 -9.81
C ALA A 343 -33.12 -20.94 -9.84
N ILE A 344 -33.91 -20.89 -8.77
CA ILE A 344 -35.27 -21.39 -8.79
C ILE A 344 -36.00 -20.43 -9.73
N ALA A 345 -36.20 -20.87 -10.97
CA ALA A 345 -37.06 -20.19 -11.90
C ALA A 345 -38.43 -20.01 -11.23
N ALA A 346 -38.79 -18.76 -10.96
CA ALA A 346 -40.16 -18.40 -10.63
C ALA A 346 -41.00 -18.63 -11.89
N ASP A 347 -41.55 -19.84 -12.03
CA ASP A 347 -42.59 -20.10 -13.00
C ASP A 347 -43.88 -19.45 -12.49
N GLY A 348 -44.38 -18.50 -13.28
CA GLY A 348 -45.62 -17.79 -13.03
C GLY A 348 -46.79 -18.75 -13.20
N GLY A 349 -47.29 -19.27 -12.08
CA GLY A 349 -48.49 -20.09 -12.01
C GLY A 349 -49.53 -19.45 -11.09
N ASP A 350 -50.27 -18.49 -11.62
CA ASP A 350 -51.47 -17.92 -11.03
C ASP A 350 -52.46 -19.05 -10.64
N LYS A 351 -52.78 -19.19 -9.35
CA LYS A 351 -53.97 -19.89 -8.82
C LYS A 351 -54.14 -19.68 -7.31
N ASN A 352 -54.91 -18.64 -6.99
CA ASN A 352 -56.08 -18.73 -6.10
C ASN A 352 -55.86 -19.36 -4.71
N THR A 353 -55.58 -18.57 -3.68
CA THR A 353 -55.90 -18.95 -2.29
C THR A 353 -56.58 -17.78 -1.58
N ARG A 354 -57.88 -17.94 -1.36
CA ARG A 354 -58.72 -17.05 -0.56
C ARG A 354 -58.20 -16.99 0.87
N MET A 355 -57.99 -15.78 1.37
CA MET A 355 -57.89 -15.51 2.80
C MET A 355 -59.19 -15.92 3.50
N ALA A 356 -59.09 -16.82 4.47
CA ALA A 356 -60.07 -16.95 5.54
C ALA A 356 -59.41 -16.39 6.81
N VAL A 357 -59.91 -15.23 7.23
CA VAL A 357 -59.74 -14.71 8.58
C VAL A 357 -60.71 -15.49 9.47
N VAL A 358 -60.21 -16.03 10.59
CA VAL A 358 -61.05 -16.49 11.69
C VAL A 358 -60.46 -15.90 12.96
N ASP A 359 -61.37 -15.28 13.73
CA ASP A 359 -61.18 -14.65 15.04
C ASP A 359 -60.49 -15.52 16.09
#